data_AF-A0A1D2RAC0-F1
#
_entry.id   AF-A0A1D2RAC0-F1
#
_cell.length_a   1.000
_cell.length_b   1.000
_cell.length_c   1.000
_cell.angle_alpha   90.00
_cell.angle_beta   90.00
_cell.angle_gamma   90.00
#
_symmetry.space_group_name_H-M   'P 1'
#
loop_
_entity.id
_entity.type
_entity.pdbx_description
1 polymer ?
#
loop_
_entity_poly.entity_id
_entity_poly.type
_entity_poly.pdbx_seq_one_letter_code
_entity_poly.pdbx_strand_id
1 'polypeptide(L)' 'MNGEVHLHIHANLCDSENNSLGRHLNSAVVSATFEAIIDVMDGEIDREFSDEIGLNLYKI' A
#
# COMPACT_ATOMS: atom_id res chain seq x y z
N MET A 1 -0.92 -1.41 -14.87
CA MET A 1 -1.32 -2.66 -14.18
C MET A 1 -2.50 -3.34 -14.88
N ASN A 2 -2.96 -2.83 -16.03
CA ASN A 2 -3.89 -3.54 -16.93
C ASN A 2 -5.25 -3.88 -16.30
N GLY A 3 -5.78 -2.99 -15.46
CA GLY A 3 -7.08 -3.16 -14.81
C GLY A 3 -7.08 -4.04 -13.55
N GLU A 4 -5.93 -4.61 -13.17
CA GLU A 4 -5.80 -5.38 -11.93
C GLU A 4 -5.67 -4.45 -10.70
N VAL A 5 -6.25 -4.88 -9.57
CA VAL A 5 -6.15 -4.14 -8.30
C VAL A 5 -4.70 -4.07 -7.84
N HIS A 6 -4.19 -2.85 -7.66
CA HIS A 6 -2.84 -2.61 -7.16
C HIS A 6 -2.86 -1.78 -5.87
N LEU A 7 -2.65 -2.45 -4.74
CA LEU A 7 -2.58 -1.79 -3.42
C LEU A 7 -1.16 -1.31 -3.15
N HIS A 8 -1.02 -0.03 -2.82
CA HIS A 8 0.23 0.54 -2.32
C HIS A 8 0.01 1.05 -0.90
N ILE A 9 0.44 0.24 0.08
CA ILE A 9 0.15 0.48 1.49
C ILE A 9 1.46 0.71 2.25
N HIS A 10 1.49 1.77 3.04
CA HIS A 10 2.51 1.98 4.08
C HIS A 10 1.88 1.79 5.44
N ALA A 11 2.63 1.23 6.38
CA ALA A 11 2.15 1.00 7.74
C ALA A 11 3.20 1.43 8.76
N ASN A 12 2.72 1.86 9.92
CA ASN A 12 3.51 2.05 11.13
C ASN A 12 2.98 1.10 12.20
N LEU A 13 3.85 0.23 12.71
CA LEU A 13 3.48 -0.83 13.66
C LEU A 13 4.38 -0.72 14.91
N CYS A 14 3.82 -1.00 16.08
CA CYS A 14 4.56 -1.00 17.33
C CYS A 14 4.78 -2.43 17.84
N ASP A 15 5.96 -2.70 18.38
CA ASP A 15 6.25 -3.94 19.09
C ASP A 15 5.84 -3.87 20.57
N SER A 16 6.08 -4.97 21.32
CA SER A 16 5.75 -5.07 22.74
C SER A 16 6.59 -4.15 23.65
N GLU A 17 7.68 -3.59 23.15
CA GLU A 17 8.52 -2.62 23.87
C GLU A 17 8.12 -1.17 23.54
N ASN A 18 7.08 -0.97 22.71
CA ASN A 18 6.61 0.30 22.17
C ASN A 18 7.58 0.95 21.18
N ASN A 19 8.49 0.19 20.56
CA ASN A 19 9.26 0.69 19.43
C ASN A 19 8.37 0.71 18.19
N SER A 20 8.46 1.78 17.43
CA SER A 20 7.68 1.99 16.21
C SER A 20 8.52 1.70 14.96
N LEU A 21 7.97 0.91 14.03
CA LEU A 21 8.58 0.62 12.73
C LEU A 21 7.65 1.05 11.60
N GLY A 22 8.11 1.95 10.72
CA GLY A 22 7.34 2.47 9.59
C GLY A 22 8.00 2.22 8.24
N ARG A 23 7.35 1.47 7.33
CA ARG A 23 7.87 1.10 5.98
C ARG A 23 6.73 0.79 5.00
N HIS A 24 7.12 0.42 3.77
CA HIS A 24 6.23 -0.22 2.80
C HIS A 24 5.76 -1.58 3.34
N LEU A 25 4.44 -1.82 3.28
CA LEU A 25 3.83 -3.03 3.79
C LEU A 25 3.68 -4.06 2.67
N ASN A 26 4.47 -5.13 2.73
CA ASN A 26 4.31 -6.27 1.83
C ASN A 26 3.17 -7.19 2.27
N SER A 27 3.10 -7.49 3.57
CA SER A 27 2.06 -8.32 4.16
C SER A 27 1.99 -8.15 5.67
N ALA A 28 0.81 -8.42 6.24
CA ALA A 28 0.59 -8.53 7.68
C ALA A 28 -0.56 -9.52 7.92
N VAL A 29 -0.57 -10.13 9.11
CA VAL A 29 -1.66 -10.99 9.56
C VAL A 29 -2.45 -10.24 10.63
N VAL A 30 -3.76 -10.12 10.40
CA VAL A 30 -4.69 -9.54 11.38
C VAL A 30 -4.93 -10.58 12.48
N SER A 31 -4.57 -10.24 13.71
CA SER A 31 -4.75 -11.13 14.87
C SER A 31 -6.15 -10.98 15.49
N ALA A 32 -6.52 -9.76 15.90
CA ALA A 32 -7.80 -9.48 16.55
C ALA A 32 -8.77 -8.77 15.60
N THR A 33 -8.52 -7.49 15.29
CA THR A 33 -9.35 -6.69 14.39
C THR A 33 -8.49 -5.92 13.40
N PHE A 34 -9.08 -5.64 12.24
CA PHE A 34 -8.58 -4.67 11.27
C PHE A 34 -9.74 -3.78 10.88
N GLU A 35 -9.65 -2.52 11.28
CA GLU A 35 -10.67 -1.51 11.02
C GLU A 35 -10.08 -0.50 10.04
N ALA A 36 -10.69 -0.41 8.86
CA ALA A 36 -10.23 0.47 7.79
C ALA A 36 -11.40 1.17 7.11
N ILE A 37 -11.13 2.37 6.64
CA ILE A 37 -12.05 3.17 5.83
C ILE A 37 -11.47 3.24 4.42
N ILE A 38 -12.27 2.86 3.42
CA ILE A 38 -11.91 2.95 2.00
C ILE A 38 -12.78 4.05 1.41
N ASP A 39 -12.14 5.11 0.92
CA ASP A 39 -12.81 6.18 0.18
C ASP A 39 -12.61 5.95 -1.32
N VAL A 40 -13.69 6.02 -2.08
CA VAL A 40 -13.69 5.72 -3.52
C VAL A 40 -13.75 7.03 -4.28
N MET A 41 -12.83 7.19 -5.23
CA MET A 41 -12.77 8.36 -6.10
C MET A 41 -13.27 8.00 -7.50
N ASP A 42 -14.01 8.91 -8.13
CA ASP A 42 -14.41 8.77 -9.54
C ASP A 42 -13.17 8.93 -10.45
N GLY A 43 -12.99 7.99 -11.37
CA GLY A 43 -11.88 7.97 -12.31
C GLY A 43 -11.09 6.66 -12.30
N GLU A 44 -10.08 6.57 -13.15
CA GLU A 44 -9.16 5.44 -13.21
C GLU A 44 -7.74 5.96 -13.04
N ILE A 45 -6.97 5.34 -12.16
CA ILE A 45 -5.53 5.58 -12.01
C ILE A 45 -4.85 4.24 -12.19
N ASP A 46 -3.94 4.17 -13.16
CA ASP A 46 -3.13 2.98 -13.37
C ASP A 46 -1.68 3.23 -12.89
N ARG A 47 -0.86 2.19 -12.97
CA ARG A 47 0.59 2.28 -12.78
C ARG A 47 1.35 1.68 -13.95
N GLU A 48 2.47 2.31 -14.26
CA GLU A 48 3.43 1.87 -15.28
C GLU A 48 4.80 1.67 -14.64
N PHE A 49 5.51 0.61 -15.04
CA PHE A 49 6.85 0.33 -14.55
C PHE A 49 7.85 1.29 -15.21
N SER A 50 8.66 1.97 -14.41
CA SER A 50 9.76 2.81 -14.88
C SER A 50 11.07 2.00 -14.84
N ASP A 51 11.68 1.74 -16.01
CA ASP A 51 12.96 1.03 -16.09
C ASP A 51 14.13 1.84 -15.48
N GLU A 52 14.04 3.17 -15.51
CA GLU A 52 15.05 4.07 -14.92
C GLU A 52 15.05 3.99 -13.39
N ILE A 53 13.85 3.96 -12.78
CA ILE A 53 13.68 4.04 -11.32
C ILE A 53 13.52 2.63 -10.70
N GLY A 54 13.09 1.65 -11.49
CA GLY A 54 12.81 0.29 -11.04
C GLY A 54 11.52 0.15 -10.23
N LEU A 55 10.55 1.05 -10.40
CA LEU A 55 9.31 1.10 -9.61
C LEU A 55 8.06 1.31 -10.48
N ASN A 56 6.92 0.88 -9.96
CA ASN A 56 5.60 1.14 -10.54
C ASN A 56 5.09 2.53 -10.14
N LEU A 57 5.11 3.48 -11.05
CA LEU A 57 4.72 4.87 -10.83
C LEU A 57 3.30 5.13 -11.36
N TYR A 58 2.68 6.22 -10.91
CA TYR A 58 1.34 6.58 -11.39
C TYR A 58 1.34 6.86 -12.89
N LYS A 59 0.34 6.29 -13.57
CA LYS A 59 -0.06 6.61 -14.93
C LYS A 59 -1.46 7.20 -14.84
N ILE A 60 -1.54 8.49 -15.14
CA ILE A 60 -2.75 9.31 -15.08
C ILE A 60 -3.22 9.56 -16.51
#